data_AF-J0YRP6-F1
#
_entry.id   AF-J0YRP6-F1
#
_cell.length_a   1.000
_cell.length_b   1.000
_cell.length_c   1.000
_cell.angle_alpha   90.00
_cell.angle_beta   90.00
_cell.angle_gamma   90.00
#
_symmetry.space_group_name_H-M   'P 1'
#
loop_
_entity.id
_entity.type
_entity.pdbx_description
1 polymer ?
#
loop_
_entity_poly.entity_id
_entity_poly.type
_entity_poly.pdbx_seq_one_letter_code
_entity_poly.pdbx_strand_id
1 'polypeptide(L)'
;MEDIIVKKKYEFTYATIEVDGRTLYRIRALRDFGNVKKGDLGGLIEHEGNLSHDGNCWVDDNALVYGDAKAYGNARVFDNAQVYDNAHVRS
;
A
#
# COMPACT_ATOMS: atom_id res chain seq x y z
N MET A 1 -5.50 -27.00 11.64
CA MET A 1 -5.39 -25.56 11.89
C MET A 1 -5.62 -24.93 10.54
N GLU A 2 -6.83 -24.42 10.29
CA GLU A 2 -7.04 -23.60 9.11
C GLU A 2 -6.11 -22.42 9.29
N ASP A 3 -5.03 -22.38 8.51
CA ASP A 3 -4.33 -21.13 8.28
C ASP A 3 -5.44 -20.15 7.90
N ILE A 4 -5.69 -19.15 8.76
CA ILE A 4 -6.54 -18.04 8.39
C ILE A 4 -5.82 -17.43 7.21
N ILE A 5 -6.22 -17.81 5.99
CA ILE A 5 -5.65 -17.30 4.76
C ILE A 5 -6.02 -15.83 4.79
N VAL A 6 -5.11 -14.98 5.31
CA VAL A 6 -5.25 -13.54 5.21
C VAL A 6 -5.25 -13.27 3.72
N LYS A 7 -6.44 -13.01 3.19
CA LYS A 7 -6.64 -12.87 1.75
C LYS A 7 -5.94 -11.60 1.31
N LYS A 8 -4.71 -11.75 0.79
CA LYS A 8 -3.89 -10.64 0.34
C LYS A 8 -4.69 -9.69 -0.55
N LYS A 9 -4.59 -8.41 -0.22
CA LYS A 9 -5.27 -7.33 -0.95
C LYS A 9 -4.47 -6.91 -2.19
N TYR A 10 -3.15 -6.97 -2.08
CA TYR A 10 -2.21 -6.57 -3.12
C TYR A 10 -0.93 -7.41 -3.04
N GLU A 11 -0.09 -7.28 -4.05
CA GLU A 11 1.28 -7.80 -4.09
C GLU A 11 2.27 -6.70 -4.51
N PHE A 12 3.56 -6.95 -4.30
CA PHE A 12 4.63 -6.15 -4.92
C PHE A 12 4.86 -6.58 -6.36
N THR A 13 5.08 -5.59 -7.21
CA THR A 13 5.61 -5.79 -8.56
C THR A 13 7.14 -5.68 -8.55
N TYR A 14 7.78 -5.96 -9.69
CA TYR A 14 9.22 -5.75 -9.88
C TYR A 14 9.62 -4.29 -10.10
N ALA A 15 8.65 -3.36 -10.25
CA ALA A 15 8.94 -1.95 -10.44
C ALA A 15 9.28 -1.30 -9.09
N THR A 16 10.49 -0.77 -8.99
CA THR A 16 11.02 -0.17 -7.76
C THR A 16 11.56 1.23 -7.98
N ILE A 17 11.67 1.97 -6.88
CA ILE A 17 12.44 3.23 -6.79
C ILE A 17 13.28 3.21 -5.51
N GLU A 18 14.32 4.04 -5.48
CA GLU A 18 15.11 4.31 -4.28
C GLU A 18 14.76 5.70 -3.73
N VAL A 19 14.36 5.76 -2.46
CA VAL A 19 14.04 7.00 -1.73
C VAL A 19 14.70 6.92 -0.36
N ASP A 20 15.50 7.92 0.00
CA ASP A 20 16.20 7.99 1.30
C ASP A 20 16.99 6.72 1.67
N GLY A 21 17.57 6.05 0.67
CA GLY A 21 18.32 4.79 0.86
C GLY A 21 17.45 3.56 1.10
N ARG A 22 16.15 3.63 0.76
CA ARG A 22 15.17 2.56 0.88
C ARG A 22 14.59 2.20 -0.49
N THR A 23 14.41 0.90 -0.72
CA THR A 23 13.72 0.40 -1.90
C THR A 23 12.21 0.38 -1.67
N LEU A 24 11.45 1.08 -2.49
CA LEU A 24 10.00 1.02 -2.51
C LEU A 24 9.51 0.23 -3.72
N TYR A 25 8.43 -0.51 -3.54
CA TYR A 25 7.84 -1.41 -4.53
C TYR A 25 6.47 -0.90 -4.95
N ARG A 26 6.26 -0.79 -6.26
CA ARG A 26 4.93 -0.54 -6.83
C ARG A 26 4.00 -1.70 -6.49
N ILE A 27 2.82 -1.40 -5.96
CA ILE A 27 1.82 -2.41 -5.59
C ILE A 27 0.84 -2.70 -6.72
N ARG A 28 0.31 -3.93 -6.76
CA ARG A 28 -0.77 -4.35 -7.66
C ARG A 28 -1.91 -5.02 -6.89
N ALA A 29 -3.15 -4.61 -7.14
CA ALA A 29 -4.32 -5.17 -6.48
C ALA A 29 -4.56 -6.63 -6.90
N LEU A 30 -4.82 -7.51 -5.93
CA LEU A 30 -5.11 -8.94 -6.15
C LEU A 30 -6.60 -9.26 -6.19
N ARG A 31 -7.45 -8.32 -5.75
CA ARG A 31 -8.91 -8.44 -5.68
C ARG A 31 -9.58 -7.07 -5.75
N ASP A 32 -10.87 -7.05 -6.00
CA ASP A 32 -11.70 -5.85 -5.91
C ASP A 32 -11.93 -5.45 -4.45
N PHE A 33 -11.89 -4.14 -4.16
CA PHE A 33 -12.26 -3.53 -2.86
C PHE A 33 -12.45 -2.02 -3.03
N GLY A 34 -13.44 -1.43 -2.34
CA GLY A 34 -13.79 -0.02 -2.54
C GLY A 34 -14.00 0.31 -4.02
N ASN A 35 -13.20 1.24 -4.55
CA ASN A 35 -13.16 1.61 -5.97
C ASN A 35 -11.98 0.99 -6.74
N VAL A 36 -11.13 0.18 -6.10
CA VAL A 36 -9.97 -0.47 -6.72
C VAL A 36 -10.37 -1.82 -7.30
N LYS A 37 -9.91 -2.10 -8.52
CA LYS A 37 -10.16 -3.34 -9.25
C LYS A 37 -8.95 -4.26 -9.23
N LYS A 38 -9.20 -5.56 -9.28
CA LYS A 38 -8.14 -6.56 -9.42
C LYS A 38 -7.28 -6.23 -10.65
N GLY A 39 -5.97 -6.15 -10.44
CA GLY A 39 -5.00 -5.83 -11.48
C GLY A 39 -4.56 -4.36 -11.50
N ASP A 40 -5.28 -3.46 -10.83
CA ASP A 40 -4.91 -2.04 -10.76
C ASP A 40 -3.54 -1.88 -10.09
N LEU A 41 -2.73 -1.00 -10.67
CA LEU A 41 -1.48 -0.56 -10.06
C LEU A 41 -1.79 0.58 -9.08
N GLY A 42 -1.28 0.47 -7.85
CA GLY A 42 -1.32 1.56 -6.86
C GLY A 42 0.00 2.32 -6.83
N GLY A 43 0.27 3.12 -5.81
CA GLY A 43 1.56 3.78 -5.59
C GLY A 43 2.66 2.82 -5.11
N LEU A 44 3.68 3.35 -4.41
CA LEU A 44 4.82 2.56 -3.95
C LEU A 44 4.91 2.52 -2.43
N ILE A 45 5.23 1.35 -1.90
CA ILE A 45 5.45 1.15 -0.46
C ILE A 45 6.73 0.36 -0.20
N GLU A 46 7.35 0.53 0.97
CA GLU A 46 8.60 -0.16 1.33
C GLU A 46 8.35 -1.61 1.75
N HIS A 47 7.37 -1.84 2.62
CA HIS A 47 7.03 -3.19 3.11
C HIS A 47 5.53 -3.34 3.40
N GLU A 48 5.05 -4.58 3.56
CA GLU A 48 3.61 -4.88 3.75
C GLU A 48 3.00 -4.22 5.01
N GLY A 49 3.84 -3.77 5.95
CA GLY A 49 3.42 -3.03 7.14
C GLY A 49 2.95 -1.61 6.83
N ASN A 50 3.31 -1.03 5.68
CA ASN A 50 2.94 0.34 5.33
C ASN A 50 1.48 0.47 4.87
N LEU A 51 0.88 -0.61 4.34
CA LEU A 51 -0.48 -0.60 3.84
C LEU A 51 -1.23 -1.86 4.29
N SER A 52 -2.25 -1.69 5.12
CA SER A 52 -3.02 -2.81 5.65
C SER A 52 -3.70 -3.63 4.53
N HIS A 53 -3.77 -4.96 4.67
CA HIS A 53 -4.60 -5.81 3.82
C HIS A 53 -6.09 -5.78 4.19
N ASP A 54 -6.43 -5.21 5.35
CA ASP A 54 -7.80 -5.03 5.81
C ASP A 54 -8.40 -3.71 5.33
N GLY A 55 -9.73 -3.63 5.34
CA GLY A 55 -10.47 -2.46 4.88
C GLY A 55 -10.20 -2.10 3.43
N ASN A 56 -10.49 -0.83 3.08
CA ASN A 56 -10.37 -0.32 1.73
C ASN A 56 -9.20 0.67 1.56
N CYS A 57 -8.27 0.73 2.52
CA CYS A 57 -7.14 1.64 2.40
C CYS A 57 -6.31 1.36 1.13
N TRP A 58 -5.84 2.42 0.47
CA TRP A 58 -5.10 2.30 -0.79
C TRP A 58 -4.11 3.44 -0.98
N VAL A 59 -2.97 3.11 -1.58
CA VAL A 59 -1.99 4.07 -2.10
C VAL A 59 -2.17 4.08 -3.61
N ASP A 60 -2.55 5.23 -4.17
CA ASP A 60 -2.87 5.46 -5.57
C ASP A 60 -1.72 6.20 -6.28
N ASP A 61 -1.74 6.19 -7.61
CA ASP A 61 -0.89 7.04 -8.47
C ASP A 61 0.61 7.02 -8.13
N ASN A 62 1.23 8.17 -7.87
CA ASN A 62 2.67 8.30 -7.57
C ASN A 62 2.93 8.43 -6.06
N ALA A 63 1.93 8.15 -5.23
CA ALA A 63 2.07 8.30 -3.80
C ALA A 63 3.04 7.27 -3.21
N LEU A 64 3.75 7.69 -2.17
CA LEU A 64 4.79 6.93 -1.48
C LEU A 64 4.41 6.76 -0.01
N VAL A 65 4.48 5.53 0.50
CA VAL A 65 4.35 5.25 1.94
C VAL A 65 5.51 4.37 2.40
N TYR A 66 6.39 4.90 3.24
CA TYR A 66 7.65 4.22 3.63
C TYR A 66 8.07 4.54 5.06
N GLY A 67 9.13 3.89 5.54
CA GLY A 67 9.54 3.97 6.96
C GLY A 67 8.49 3.33 7.87
N ASP A 68 8.28 3.91 9.06
CA ASP A 68 7.32 3.41 10.04
C ASP A 68 5.86 3.80 9.74
N ALA A 69 5.61 4.45 8.60
CA ALA A 69 4.31 5.00 8.25
C ALA A 69 3.30 3.90 7.91
N LYS A 70 2.02 4.13 8.26
CA LYS A 70 0.96 3.13 8.13
C LYS A 70 -0.33 3.74 7.60
N ALA A 71 -0.86 3.17 6.52
CA ALA A 71 -2.19 3.44 6.00
C ALA A 71 -3.14 2.27 6.29
N TYR A 72 -4.28 2.55 6.91
CA TYR A 72 -5.25 1.53 7.32
C TYR A 72 -6.70 2.07 7.37
N GLY A 73 -7.66 1.17 7.60
CA GLY A 73 -9.09 1.52 7.53
C GLY A 73 -9.54 1.76 6.08
N ASN A 74 -10.15 2.92 5.82
CA ASN A 74 -10.60 3.33 4.48
C ASN A 74 -9.78 4.50 3.90
N ALA A 75 -8.59 4.76 4.42
CA ALA A 75 -7.74 5.88 4.00
C ALA A 75 -7.29 5.77 2.53
N ARG A 76 -7.29 6.89 1.81
CA ARG A 76 -6.77 7.00 0.43
C ARG A 76 -5.57 7.96 0.44
N VAL A 77 -4.42 7.47 -0.01
CA VAL A 77 -3.23 8.30 -0.29
C VAL A 77 -3.08 8.35 -1.80
N PHE A 78 -3.03 9.52 -2.41
CA PHE A 78 -3.09 9.67 -3.88
C PHE A 78 -2.23 10.86 -4.37
N ASP A 79 -2.21 11.07 -5.68
CA ASP A 79 -1.36 12.06 -6.36
C ASP A 79 0.14 11.85 -6.05
N ASN A 80 0.84 12.91 -5.62
CA ASN A 80 2.28 12.92 -5.34
C ASN A 80 2.56 12.96 -3.82
N ALA A 81 1.64 12.44 -3.01
CA ALA A 81 1.79 12.45 -1.56
C ALA A 81 2.96 11.56 -1.10
N GLN A 82 3.71 12.03 -0.10
CA GLN A 82 4.78 11.29 0.55
C GLN A 82 4.46 11.17 2.04
N VAL A 83 4.27 9.94 2.51
CA VAL A 83 3.94 9.63 3.91
C VAL A 83 5.06 8.75 4.47
N TYR A 84 5.77 9.26 5.47
CA TYR A 84 6.95 8.60 6.02
C TYR A 84 7.11 8.87 7.52
N ASP A 85 8.18 8.35 8.11
CA ASP A 85 8.43 8.34 9.56
C ASP A 85 7.27 7.71 10.34
N ASN A 86 6.82 8.31 11.44
CA ASN A 86 5.84 7.72 12.36
C ASN A 86 4.38 8.07 12.02
N ALA A 87 4.08 8.35 10.74
CA ALA A 87 2.77 8.82 10.32
C ALA A 87 1.70 7.69 10.31
N HIS A 88 0.53 7.97 10.87
CA HIS A 88 -0.63 7.08 10.84
C HIS A 88 -1.77 7.71 10.03
N VAL A 89 -2.10 7.13 8.88
CA VAL A 89 -3.21 7.57 8.02
C VAL A 89 -4.40 6.62 8.19
N ARG A 90 -5.49 7.14 8.76
CA ARG A 90 -6.72 6.40 9.02
C ARG A 90 -7.95 7.26 8.68
N SER A 91 -8.96 6.63 8.08
CA SER A 91 -10.34 7.13 8.02
C SER A 91 -11.26 6.29 8.88
#